data_AF-A0A432T4M6-F1
#
_entry.id   AF-A0A432T4M6-F1
#
_cell.length_a   1.000
_cell.length_b   1.000
_cell.length_c   1.000
_cell.angle_alpha   90.00
_cell.angle_beta   90.00
_cell.angle_gamma   90.00
#
_symmetry.space_group_name_H-M   'P 1'
#
loop_
_entity.id
_entity.type
_entity.pdbx_description
1 polymer ?
#
loop_
_entity_poly.entity_id
_entity_poly.type
_entity_poly.pdbx_seq_one_letter_code
_entity_poly.pdbx_strand_id
1 'polypeptide(L)'
;MACSVKPTKAPQNQINRLSSLFQSLNKQITPNESLLLSKDIFQETTQLTKAFKLTSPPLWHNTLVGLGIKEKGLCYHWSDALYLHLLAKNYTHFEFHLVGANIGEYFFEHNALVVLSHGSRFEDGILIDPWRNSGKVYFCKIGEDKKYQWSHRRDRGCKR
;
A
#
# COMPACT_ATOMS: atom_id res chain seq x y z
N MET A 1 -8.79 -1.67 -37.04
CA MET A 1 -7.87 -2.62 -36.39
C MET A 1 -7.90 -2.36 -34.89
N ALA A 2 -8.54 -3.23 -34.11
CA ALA A 2 -8.64 -3.07 -32.66
C ALA A 2 -7.38 -3.63 -31.99
N CYS A 3 -6.62 -2.78 -31.29
CA CYS A 3 -5.49 -3.21 -30.48
C CYS A 3 -6.00 -4.04 -29.30
N SER A 4 -5.91 -5.37 -29.44
CA SER A 4 -6.19 -6.32 -28.38
C SER A 4 -5.03 -6.30 -27.38
N VAL A 5 -5.14 -5.46 -26.35
CA VAL A 5 -4.16 -5.39 -25.26
C VAL A 5 -4.33 -6.67 -24.43
N LYS A 6 -3.49 -7.67 -24.68
CA LYS A 6 -3.43 -8.88 -23.85
C LYS A 6 -3.26 -8.44 -22.38
N PRO A 7 -4.15 -8.82 -21.45
CA PRO A 7 -3.95 -8.51 -20.05
C PRO A 7 -2.65 -9.18 -19.61
N THR A 8 -1.71 -8.37 -19.17
CA THR A 8 -0.39 -8.83 -18.74
C THR A 8 -0.59 -9.85 -17.61
N LYS A 9 -0.05 -11.07 -17.72
CA LYS A 9 -0.21 -12.13 -16.69
C LYS A 9 0.46 -11.78 -15.34
N ALA A 10 1.38 -10.83 -15.34
CA ALA A 10 2.15 -10.40 -14.16
C ALA A 10 1.30 -9.83 -13.01
N PRO A 11 0.38 -8.87 -13.23
CA PRO A 11 -0.51 -8.38 -12.17
C PRO A 11 -1.44 -9.46 -11.61
N GLN A 12 -1.98 -10.36 -12.44
CA GLN A 12 -2.90 -11.40 -11.94
C GLN A 12 -2.20 -12.39 -11.00
N ASN A 13 -0.95 -12.76 -11.29
CA ASN A 13 -0.19 -13.63 -10.40
C ASN A 13 0.11 -12.95 -9.05
N GLN A 14 0.44 -11.65 -9.07
CA GLN A 14 0.67 -10.87 -7.84
C GLN A 14 -0.60 -10.70 -7.02
N ILE A 15 -1.74 -10.44 -7.66
CA ILE A 15 -3.07 -10.39 -7.03
C ILE A 15 -3.39 -11.73 -6.35
N ASN A 16 -3.15 -12.85 -7.03
CA ASN A 16 -3.40 -14.18 -6.46
C ASN A 16 -2.49 -14.46 -5.26
N ARG A 17 -1.19 -14.09 -5.34
CA ARG A 17 -0.25 -14.22 -4.23
C ARG A 17 -0.66 -13.39 -3.02
N LEU A 18 -1.08 -12.14 -3.23
CA LEU A 18 -1.56 -11.28 -2.16
C LEU A 18 -2.85 -11.84 -1.54
N SER A 19 -3.76 -12.34 -2.37
CA SER A 19 -5.01 -12.97 -1.91
C SER A 19 -4.73 -14.20 -1.03
N SER A 20 -3.79 -15.06 -1.42
CA SER A 20 -3.38 -16.20 -0.59
C SER A 20 -2.74 -15.77 0.74
N LEU A 21 -1.98 -14.67 0.76
CA LEU A 21 -1.45 -14.14 2.01
C LEU A 21 -2.57 -13.64 2.93
N PHE A 22 -3.55 -12.93 2.40
CA PHE A 22 -4.70 -12.49 3.18
C PHE A 22 -5.52 -13.66 3.74
N GLN A 23 -5.76 -14.70 2.95
CA GLN A 23 -6.42 -15.92 3.44
C GLN A 23 -5.63 -16.60 4.57
N SER A 24 -4.30 -16.48 4.55
CA SER A 24 -3.45 -17.07 5.60
C SER A 24 -3.52 -16.32 6.93
N LEU A 25 -4.05 -15.10 6.97
CA LEU A 25 -4.19 -14.31 8.20
C LEU A 25 -5.23 -14.89 9.16
N ASN A 26 -6.38 -15.31 8.63
CA ASN A 26 -7.47 -15.85 9.43
C ASN A 26 -8.33 -16.82 8.59
N LYS A 27 -8.66 -17.97 9.17
CA LYS A 27 -9.48 -19.02 8.54
C LYS A 27 -10.90 -18.54 8.17
N GLN A 28 -11.39 -17.48 8.80
CA GLN A 28 -12.71 -16.90 8.51
C GLN A 28 -12.74 -16.06 7.23
N ILE A 29 -11.57 -15.62 6.72
CA ILE A 29 -11.48 -14.83 5.49
C ILE A 29 -11.84 -15.71 4.30
N THR A 30 -12.86 -15.28 3.55
CA THR A 30 -13.29 -16.02 2.36
C THR A 30 -12.34 -15.77 1.18
N PRO A 31 -12.15 -16.76 0.27
CA PRO A 31 -11.33 -16.57 -0.92
C PRO A 31 -11.79 -15.44 -1.83
N ASN A 32 -13.10 -15.16 -1.84
CA ASN A 32 -13.69 -14.08 -2.63
C ASN A 32 -13.33 -12.71 -2.05
N GLU A 33 -13.45 -12.53 -0.73
CA GLU A 33 -13.13 -11.26 -0.06
C GLU A 33 -11.63 -10.95 -0.16
N SER A 34 -10.76 -11.95 0.04
CA SER A 34 -9.31 -11.76 -0.10
C SER A 34 -8.90 -11.39 -1.54
N LEU A 35 -9.56 -11.98 -2.55
CA LEU A 35 -9.31 -11.68 -3.94
C LEU A 35 -9.81 -10.27 -4.30
N LEU A 36 -10.97 -9.88 -3.77
CA LEU A 36 -11.56 -8.56 -3.98
C LEU A 36 -10.67 -7.47 -3.36
N LEU A 37 -10.23 -7.66 -2.12
CA LEU A 37 -9.28 -6.75 -1.46
C LEU A 37 -7.97 -6.62 -2.24
N SER A 38 -7.42 -7.75 -2.70
CA SER A 38 -6.19 -7.75 -3.49
C SER A 38 -6.36 -6.98 -4.81
N LYS A 39 -7.49 -7.15 -5.51
CA LYS A 39 -7.79 -6.40 -6.73
C LYS A 39 -7.93 -4.91 -6.45
N ASP A 40 -8.68 -4.54 -5.42
CA ASP A 40 -8.90 -3.14 -5.02
C ASP A 40 -7.56 -2.45 -4.72
N ILE A 41 -6.68 -3.09 -3.94
CA ILE A 41 -5.33 -2.57 -3.66
C ILE A 41 -4.58 -2.31 -4.97
N PHE A 42 -4.44 -3.31 -5.85
CA PHE A 42 -3.68 -3.15 -7.10
C PHE A 42 -4.31 -2.11 -8.06
N GLN A 43 -5.64 -2.04 -8.11
CA GLN A 43 -6.35 -1.08 -8.96
C GLN A 43 -6.17 0.34 -8.45
N GLU A 44 -6.43 0.59 -7.17
CA GLU A 44 -6.25 1.89 -6.54
C GLU A 44 -4.78 2.32 -6.65
N THR A 45 -3.85 1.39 -6.44
CA THR A 45 -2.43 1.63 -6.63
C THR A 45 -2.10 2.19 -8.00
N THR A 46 -2.64 1.52 -9.01
CA THR A 46 -2.37 1.87 -10.40
C THR A 46 -2.96 3.24 -10.72
N GLN A 47 -4.13 3.57 -10.17
CA GLN A 47 -4.77 4.87 -10.34
C GLN A 47 -3.96 5.98 -9.67
N LEU A 48 -3.58 5.81 -8.40
CA LEU A 48 -2.74 6.77 -7.67
C LEU A 48 -1.40 6.98 -8.36
N THR A 49 -0.72 5.91 -8.77
CA THR A 49 0.55 6.00 -9.50
C THR A 49 0.40 6.78 -10.81
N LYS A 50 -0.70 6.59 -11.55
CA LYS A 50 -0.97 7.38 -12.76
C LYS A 50 -1.23 8.85 -12.42
N ALA A 51 -2.05 9.13 -11.41
CA ALA A 51 -2.36 10.50 -10.98
C ALA A 51 -1.08 11.26 -10.57
N PHE A 52 -0.19 10.63 -9.81
CA PHE A 52 1.09 11.22 -9.40
C PHE A 52 2.09 11.36 -10.55
N LYS A 53 2.11 10.44 -11.52
CA LYS A 53 2.95 10.56 -12.73
C LYS A 53 2.46 11.64 -13.69
N LEU A 54 1.14 11.77 -13.87
CA LEU A 54 0.54 12.79 -14.74
C LEU A 54 0.71 14.21 -14.19
N THR A 55 0.73 14.36 -12.86
CA THR A 55 1.05 15.63 -12.19
C THR A 55 2.55 15.98 -12.22
N SER A 56 3.39 15.09 -12.75
CA SER A 56 4.84 15.25 -12.86
C SER A 56 5.30 15.32 -14.33
N PRO A 57 4.86 16.33 -15.14
CA PRO A 57 5.74 17.47 -15.55
C PRO A 57 4.98 18.80 -15.90
N PRO A 58 5.59 20.01 -16.09
CA PRO A 58 6.96 20.53 -15.93
C PRO A 58 7.13 21.56 -14.78
N LEU A 59 6.13 21.80 -13.92
CA LEU A 59 6.25 22.77 -12.81
C LEU A 59 7.08 22.28 -11.61
N TRP A 60 7.31 20.97 -11.50
CA TRP A 60 7.84 20.34 -10.28
C TRP A 60 9.24 19.74 -10.41
N HIS A 61 9.82 19.68 -11.62
CA HIS A 61 11.10 18.98 -11.82
C HIS A 61 12.29 19.73 -11.21
N ASN A 62 12.29 21.07 -11.23
CA ASN A 62 13.39 21.90 -10.71
C ASN A 62 13.21 22.33 -9.25
N THR A 63 11.97 22.42 -8.75
CA THR A 63 11.69 22.85 -7.37
C THR A 63 11.87 21.73 -6.34
N LEU A 64 11.57 20.48 -6.69
CA LEU A 64 11.62 19.35 -5.73
C LEU A 64 13.00 18.68 -5.63
N VAL A 65 13.87 18.85 -6.63
CA VAL A 65 15.24 18.30 -6.62
C VAL A 65 16.16 19.16 -5.73
N GLY A 66 15.89 20.46 -5.61
CA GLY A 66 16.64 21.36 -4.73
C GLY A 66 16.31 21.25 -3.24
N LEU A 67 15.20 20.62 -2.87
CA LEU A 67 14.70 20.58 -1.48
C LEU A 67 14.67 19.17 -0.85
N GLY A 68 14.93 18.09 -1.60
CA GLY A 68 14.89 16.73 -1.05
C GLY A 68 13.51 16.26 -0.56
N ILE A 69 12.42 16.91 -1.02
CA ILE A 69 11.02 16.71 -0.57
C ILE A 69 10.28 15.62 -1.39
N LYS A 70 10.87 15.16 -2.50
CA LYS A 70 10.19 14.37 -3.54
C LYS A 70 9.63 13.03 -3.06
N GLU A 71 10.30 12.33 -2.15
CA GLU A 71 9.84 11.03 -1.64
C GLU A 71 8.84 11.17 -0.47
N LYS A 72 8.89 12.29 0.26
CA LYS A 72 8.16 12.52 1.50
C LYS A 72 6.68 12.80 1.29
N GLY A 73 6.32 13.71 0.37
CA GLY A 73 4.91 13.96 0.09
C GLY A 73 4.23 12.74 -0.53
N LEU A 74 4.94 12.03 -1.40
CA LEU A 74 4.34 10.97 -2.21
C LEU A 74 3.98 9.74 -1.40
N CYS A 75 4.87 9.19 -0.53
CA CYS A 75 4.52 8.01 0.27
C CYS A 75 3.37 8.28 1.25
N TYR A 76 3.35 9.49 1.82
CA TYR A 76 2.29 9.99 2.71
C TYR A 76 0.92 10.08 2.03
N HIS A 77 0.85 10.74 0.87
CA HIS A 77 -0.40 10.87 0.13
C HIS A 77 -0.91 9.54 -0.38
N TRP A 78 0.01 8.65 -0.75
CA TRP A 78 -0.33 7.33 -1.20
C TRP A 78 -0.95 6.48 -0.09
N SER A 79 -0.27 6.37 1.05
CA SER A 79 -0.76 5.56 2.18
C SER A 79 -2.14 6.02 2.63
N ASP A 80 -2.38 7.33 2.67
CA ASP A 80 -3.66 7.89 3.11
C ASP A 80 -4.76 7.70 2.09
N ALA A 81 -4.49 7.93 0.80
CA ALA A 81 -5.49 7.73 -0.24
C ALA A 81 -5.93 6.25 -0.30
N LEU A 82 -4.96 5.33 -0.25
CA LEU A 82 -5.26 3.90 -0.20
C LEU A 82 -6.05 3.54 1.08
N TYR A 83 -5.63 4.07 2.24
CA TYR A 83 -6.31 3.84 3.52
C TYR A 83 -7.77 4.29 3.48
N LEU A 84 -8.04 5.53 3.04
CA LEU A 84 -9.38 6.08 2.94
C LEU A 84 -10.25 5.31 1.94
N HIS A 85 -9.67 4.89 0.80
CA HIS A 85 -10.36 4.04 -0.17
C HIS A 85 -10.80 2.72 0.46
N LEU A 86 -9.90 2.03 1.16
CA LEU A 86 -10.18 0.72 1.76
C LEU A 86 -11.12 0.81 2.96
N LEU A 87 -11.03 1.88 3.76
CA LEU A 87 -12.01 2.17 4.81
C LEU A 87 -13.42 2.33 4.23
N ALA A 88 -13.58 3.05 3.13
CA ALA A 88 -14.89 3.27 2.51
C ALA A 88 -15.55 1.97 2.00
N LYS A 89 -14.76 0.92 1.75
CA LYS A 89 -15.24 -0.38 1.28
C LYS A 89 -15.82 -1.28 2.38
N ASN A 90 -15.59 -0.96 3.66
CA ASN A 90 -16.11 -1.70 4.81
C ASN A 90 -15.93 -3.22 4.74
N TYR A 91 -14.68 -3.67 4.53
CA TYR A 91 -14.34 -5.08 4.63
C TYR A 91 -14.63 -5.63 6.03
N THR A 92 -15.23 -6.82 6.11
CA THR A 92 -15.74 -7.35 7.39
C THR A 92 -14.63 -7.95 8.24
N HIS A 93 -13.67 -8.62 7.62
CA HIS A 93 -12.63 -9.38 8.32
C HIS A 93 -11.28 -8.68 8.38
N PHE A 94 -11.15 -7.49 7.79
CA PHE A 94 -9.88 -6.78 7.63
C PHE A 94 -9.86 -5.46 8.37
N GLU A 95 -8.70 -5.15 8.94
CA GLU A 95 -8.38 -3.87 9.55
C GLU A 95 -7.21 -3.23 8.81
N PHE A 96 -7.23 -1.91 8.71
CA PHE A 96 -6.23 -1.14 7.96
C PHE A 96 -5.51 -0.19 8.91
N HIS A 97 -4.18 -0.24 8.90
CA HIS A 97 -3.36 0.56 9.81
C HIS A 97 -2.27 1.28 9.04
N LEU A 98 -2.21 2.60 9.21
CA LEU A 98 -1.09 3.39 8.71
C LEU A 98 0.16 3.13 9.55
N VAL A 99 1.28 2.88 8.88
CA VAL A 99 2.57 2.63 9.51
C VAL A 99 3.65 3.54 8.97
N GLY A 100 4.63 3.81 9.81
CA GLY A 100 5.82 4.58 9.49
C GLY A 100 7.09 3.84 9.92
N ALA A 101 8.14 3.96 9.12
CA ALA A 101 9.49 3.57 9.49
C ALA A 101 10.39 4.80 9.59
N ASN A 102 11.42 4.73 10.45
CA ASN A 102 12.35 5.83 10.75
C ASN A 102 11.61 7.14 11.10
N ILE A 103 10.60 7.01 11.98
CA ILE A 103 9.76 8.13 12.40
C ILE A 103 10.62 9.21 13.05
N GLY A 104 10.59 10.43 12.50
CA GLY A 104 11.41 11.54 12.99
C GLY A 104 12.76 11.73 12.26
N GLU A 105 13.20 10.76 11.45
CA GLU A 105 14.35 10.95 10.56
C GLU A 105 13.91 11.58 9.24
N TYR A 106 14.09 12.91 9.14
CA TYR A 106 13.54 13.70 8.04
C TYR A 106 13.81 13.12 6.65
N PHE A 107 14.99 12.52 6.39
CA PHE A 107 15.37 12.00 5.07
C PHE A 107 15.06 10.51 4.83
N PHE A 108 14.84 9.73 5.88
CA PHE A 108 14.69 8.27 5.79
C PHE A 108 13.30 7.77 6.22
N GLU A 109 12.43 8.70 6.61
CA GLU A 109 11.07 8.39 6.99
C GLU A 109 10.28 7.82 5.82
N HIS A 110 9.64 6.68 6.06
CA HIS A 110 8.88 5.95 5.04
C HIS A 110 7.51 5.58 5.58
N ASN A 111 6.47 5.68 4.76
CA ASN A 111 5.09 5.39 5.17
C ASN A 111 4.46 4.36 4.26
N ALA A 112 3.65 3.50 4.85
CA ALA A 112 2.97 2.42 4.18
C ALA A 112 1.66 2.09 4.90
N LEU A 113 0.94 1.13 4.33
CA LEU A 113 -0.27 0.58 4.92
C LEU A 113 -0.01 -0.85 5.36
N VAL A 114 -0.54 -1.25 6.52
CA VAL A 114 -0.59 -2.65 6.96
C VAL A 114 -2.04 -3.09 7.00
N VAL A 115 -2.28 -4.26 6.43
CA VAL A 115 -3.58 -4.96 6.48
C VAL A 115 -3.48 -6.06 7.52
N LEU A 116 -4.38 -6.02 8.49
CA LEU A 116 -4.53 -7.04 9.53
C LEU A 116 -5.87 -7.75 9.33
N SER A 117 -6.00 -8.96 9.88
CA SER A 117 -7.32 -9.49 10.18
C SER A 117 -7.79 -9.00 11.55
N HIS A 118 -9.11 -8.86 11.71
CA HIS A 118 -9.69 -8.37 12.95
C HIS A 118 -9.24 -9.21 14.17
N GLY A 119 -8.72 -8.53 15.20
CA GLY A 119 -8.22 -9.17 16.41
C GLY A 119 -6.85 -9.87 16.27
N SER A 120 -6.19 -9.76 15.12
CA SER A 120 -4.82 -10.26 14.93
C SER A 120 -3.78 -9.29 15.47
N ARG A 121 -2.60 -9.83 15.78
CA ARG A 121 -1.48 -9.02 16.24
C ARG A 121 -0.87 -8.25 15.08
N PHE A 122 -0.29 -7.09 15.38
CA PHE A 122 0.38 -6.26 14.38
C PHE A 122 1.45 -7.03 13.60
N GLU A 123 2.23 -7.90 14.27
CA GLU A 123 3.35 -8.60 13.62
C GLU A 123 2.92 -9.62 12.56
N ASP A 124 1.66 -10.06 12.61
CA ASP A 124 1.07 -10.99 11.63
C ASP A 124 0.56 -10.28 10.38
N GLY A 125 0.51 -8.95 10.38
CA GLY A 125 -0.04 -8.15 9.29
C GLY A 125 0.73 -8.22 7.99
N ILE A 126 0.01 -7.94 6.90
CA ILE A 126 0.60 -7.81 5.56
C ILE A 126 0.87 -6.34 5.29
N LEU A 127 2.14 -6.01 5.13
CA LEU A 127 2.59 -4.70 4.68
C LEU A 127 2.26 -4.52 3.20
N ILE A 128 1.72 -3.35 2.84
CA ILE A 128 1.44 -2.90 1.49
C ILE A 128 2.23 -1.61 1.26
N ASP A 129 3.30 -1.71 0.48
CA ASP A 129 4.25 -0.64 0.21
C ASP A 129 4.38 -0.42 -1.31
N PRO A 130 3.51 0.38 -1.90
CA PRO A 130 3.50 0.64 -3.34
C PRO A 130 4.55 1.66 -3.78
N TRP A 131 5.18 2.36 -2.84
CA TRP A 131 6.18 3.37 -3.11
C TRP A 131 7.59 2.78 -3.26
N ARG A 132 7.94 1.76 -2.45
CA ARG A 132 9.28 1.13 -2.42
C ARG A 132 9.84 0.75 -3.79
N ASN A 133 8.99 0.38 -4.73
CA ASN A 133 9.38 -0.03 -6.08
C ASN A 133 8.88 0.93 -7.17
N SER A 134 8.86 2.24 -6.88
CA SER A 134 8.49 3.31 -7.82
C SER A 134 7.09 3.15 -8.43
N GLY A 135 6.10 2.79 -7.60
CA GLY A 135 4.70 2.59 -8.03
C GLY A 135 4.32 1.14 -8.33
N LYS A 136 5.19 0.17 -8.04
CA LYS A 136 4.82 -1.25 -8.01
C LYS A 136 4.49 -1.65 -6.58
N VAL A 137 3.33 -2.29 -6.37
CA VAL A 137 2.93 -2.83 -5.07
C VAL A 137 3.99 -3.82 -4.58
N TYR A 138 4.70 -3.47 -3.52
CA TYR A 138 5.44 -4.41 -2.71
C TYR A 138 4.55 -4.87 -1.55
N PHE A 139 4.58 -6.16 -1.25
CA PHE A 139 3.87 -6.70 -0.10
C PHE A 139 4.66 -7.85 0.52
N CYS A 140 4.62 -7.93 1.85
CA CYS A 140 5.21 -9.00 2.64
C CYS A 140 4.53 -9.05 4.01
N LYS A 141 4.79 -10.09 4.80
CA LYS A 141 4.45 -10.03 6.23
C LYS A 141 5.33 -8.96 6.89
N ILE A 142 4.76 -8.16 7.76
CA ILE A 142 5.50 -7.04 8.37
C ILE A 142 6.68 -7.54 9.20
N GLY A 143 6.54 -8.68 9.90
CA GLY A 143 7.64 -9.30 10.64
C GLY A 143 8.77 -9.87 9.77
N GLU A 144 8.57 -10.01 8.46
CA GLU A 144 9.60 -10.47 7.52
C GLU A 144 10.41 -9.31 6.90
N ASP A 145 9.95 -8.07 7.05
CA ASP A 145 10.65 -6.91 6.50
C ASP A 145 11.86 -6.53 7.37
N LYS A 146 13.04 -6.98 6.97
CA LYS A 146 14.30 -6.66 7.65
C LYS A 146 14.85 -5.28 7.28
N LYS A 147 14.29 -4.62 6.26
CA LYS A 147 14.83 -3.36 5.75
C LYS A 147 14.39 -2.17 6.61
N TYR A 148 13.21 -2.23 7.19
CA TYR A 148 12.61 -1.12 7.93
C TYR A 148 12.00 -1.60 9.24
N GLN A 149 12.15 -0.79 10.30
CA GLN A 149 11.45 -1.00 11.56
C GLN A 149 10.13 -0.24 11.52
N TRP A 150 9.04 -0.97 11.34
CA TRP A 150 7.70 -0.40 11.19
C TRP A 150 7.04 -0.14 12.54
N SER A 151 6.40 1.02 12.66
CA SER A 151 5.63 1.43 13.84
C SER A 151 4.30 2.03 13.42
N HIS A 152 3.26 1.83 14.24
CA HIS A 152 1.95 2.43 14.01
C HIS A 152 2.01 3.96 14.00
N ARG A 153 1.33 4.58 13.03
CA ARG A 153 1.06 6.02 13.01
C ARG A 153 -0.22 6.30 13.79
N ARG A 154 -0.09 6.43 15.11
CA ARG A 154 -1.24 6.76 15.99
C ARG A 154 -1.87 8.10 15.62
N ASP A 155 -1.06 9.07 15.23
CA ASP A 155 -1.49 10.43 14.93
C ASP A 155 -2.25 10.59 13.60
N ARG A 156 -2.27 9.57 12.74
CA ARG A 156 -2.82 9.67 11.37
C ARG A 156 -4.02 8.77 11.06
N GLY A 157 -4.40 7.87 11.96
CA GLY A 157 -5.55 7.00 11.68
C GLY A 157 -5.59 5.65 12.38
N CYS A 158 -4.68 5.32 13.29
CA CYS A 158 -4.95 4.18 14.17
C CYS A 158 -6.02 4.58 15.18
N LYS A 159 -7.29 4.42 14.81
CA LYS A 159 -8.34 4.25 15.83
C LYS A 159 -8.10 2.89 16.46
N ARG A 160 -7.58 2.95 17.68
CA ARG A 160 -7.46 1.82 18.58
C ARG A 160 -8.82 1.51 19.20
#